data_AF-A0A0W8FNC4-F1
#
_entry.id   AF-A0A0W8FNC4-F1
#
_cell.length_a   1.000
_cell.length_b   1.000
_cell.length_c   1.000
_cell.angle_alpha   90.00
_cell.angle_beta   90.00
_cell.angle_gamma   90.00
#
_symmetry.space_group_name_H-M   'P 1'
#
loop_
_entity.id
_entity.type
_entity.pdbx_description
1 polymer ?
#
loop_
_entity_poly.entity_id
_entity_poly.type
_entity_poly.pdbx_seq_one_letter_code
_entity_poly.pdbx_strand_id
1 'polypeptide(L)'
;MKKQTKVAAIQLATKIGDSKANIASCERLALMAVKKEARWIALPEFFTTGVSWNTKIVEAIQNIDGTAANFMRDFSAKHQIVLGGSFLCRLSDGSVRNRYQCYVNGSLIGQHDKDLPTMWENYFYEGGDPADSGMLGTYDNTRIGAAVCWEFMRTMTARRLRKQVDVIMGGSCWWSIPTNFPVFLQKLWEPANNRCSLAAIQDSARLIGAPVIHAAHCGEIECPMPGLPINYRGFFEGNAAIVDASGKILAHLSASEGEGIVCAEISLGAQATTEEIPPRFWLRSRGFLPAFAWHHQRWLGRRWYKRNVFRK
;
A
#
# COMPACT_ATOMS: atom_id res chain seq x y z
N MET A 1 -31.43 4.86 -2.91
CA MET A 1 -30.40 4.45 -1.93
C MET A 1 -29.13 4.11 -2.69
N LYS A 2 -27.94 4.52 -2.23
CA LYS A 2 -26.68 4.10 -2.87
C LYS A 2 -26.52 2.58 -2.70
N LYS A 3 -26.11 1.88 -3.75
CA LYS A 3 -25.88 0.43 -3.77
C LYS A 3 -24.78 0.07 -2.76
N GLN A 4 -25.10 -0.78 -1.77
CA GLN A 4 -24.09 -1.34 -0.88
C GLN A 4 -23.27 -2.37 -1.66
N THR A 5 -21.95 -2.29 -1.51
CA THR A 5 -21.01 -3.21 -2.15
C THR A 5 -20.16 -3.87 -1.08
N LYS A 6 -20.09 -5.20 -1.10
CA LYS A 6 -19.23 -5.96 -0.21
C LYS A 6 -17.80 -5.96 -0.72
N VAL A 7 -16.89 -5.48 0.12
CA VAL A 7 -15.48 -5.30 -0.22
C VAL A 7 -14.60 -6.03 0.78
N ALA A 8 -13.36 -6.32 0.37
CA ALA A 8 -12.38 -6.94 1.23
C ALA A 8 -10.99 -6.32 1.09
N ALA A 9 -10.25 -6.31 2.19
CA ALA A 9 -8.84 -5.97 2.20
C ALA A 9 -8.03 -7.13 2.81
N ILE A 10 -6.89 -7.43 2.19
CA ILE A 10 -6.03 -8.54 2.61
C ILE A 10 -4.97 -8.03 3.61
N GLN A 11 -4.74 -8.81 4.67
CA GLN A 11 -3.56 -8.69 5.52
C GLN A 11 -2.64 -9.89 5.26
N LEU A 12 -1.46 -9.64 4.69
CA LEU A 12 -0.54 -10.68 4.21
C LEU A 12 0.63 -10.90 5.17
N ALA A 13 0.88 -12.15 5.58
CA ALA A 13 2.11 -12.51 6.28
C ALA A 13 3.21 -12.75 5.25
N THR A 14 3.98 -11.71 4.97
CA THR A 14 4.84 -11.69 3.79
C THR A 14 6.19 -12.34 4.00
N LYS A 15 6.62 -13.06 2.97
CA LYS A 15 7.98 -13.57 2.85
C LYS A 15 8.81 -12.64 1.96
N ILE A 16 9.81 -12.01 2.54
CA ILE A 16 10.59 -10.99 1.83
C ILE A 16 11.26 -11.56 0.57
N GLY A 17 10.92 -10.98 -0.59
CA GLY A 17 11.48 -11.37 -1.89
C GLY A 17 10.95 -12.68 -2.50
N ASP A 18 10.08 -13.42 -1.82
CA ASP A 18 9.53 -14.68 -2.34
C ASP A 18 8.20 -14.45 -3.08
N SER A 19 8.30 -14.02 -4.34
CA SER A 19 7.13 -13.75 -5.19
C SER A 19 6.18 -14.92 -5.29
N LYS A 20 6.70 -16.15 -5.41
CA LYS A 20 5.86 -17.33 -5.61
C LYS A 20 5.02 -17.63 -4.36
N ALA A 21 5.65 -17.64 -3.19
CA ALA A 21 4.93 -17.89 -1.95
C ALA A 21 3.91 -16.79 -1.64
N ASN A 22 4.28 -15.52 -1.85
CA ASN A 22 3.39 -14.41 -1.57
C ASN A 22 2.17 -14.37 -2.52
N ILE A 23 2.36 -14.60 -3.83
CA ILE A 23 1.24 -14.68 -4.79
C ILE A 23 0.29 -15.82 -4.41
N ALA A 24 0.82 -16.99 -4.03
CA ALA A 24 0.00 -18.12 -3.60
C ALA A 24 -0.81 -17.80 -2.31
N SER A 25 -0.22 -17.09 -1.35
CA SER A 25 -0.95 -16.61 -0.17
C SER A 25 -2.03 -15.58 -0.55
N CYS A 26 -1.73 -14.61 -1.42
CA CYS A 26 -2.71 -13.66 -1.91
C CYS A 26 -3.87 -14.34 -2.62
N GLU A 27 -3.63 -15.32 -3.47
CA GLU A 27 -4.67 -16.10 -4.15
C GLU A 27 -5.59 -16.79 -3.14
N ARG A 28 -5.01 -17.49 -2.14
CA ARG A 28 -5.78 -18.16 -1.09
C ARG A 28 -6.65 -17.18 -0.30
N LEU A 29 -6.08 -16.04 0.11
CA LEU A 29 -6.78 -15.01 0.89
C LEU A 29 -7.87 -14.31 0.05
N ALA A 30 -7.59 -14.01 -1.21
CA ALA A 30 -8.57 -13.45 -2.14
C ALA A 30 -9.73 -14.43 -2.38
N LEU A 31 -9.45 -15.74 -2.47
CA LEU A 31 -10.48 -16.76 -2.57
C LEU A 31 -11.36 -16.84 -1.31
N MET A 32 -10.79 -16.63 -0.12
CA MET A 32 -11.57 -16.50 1.13
C MET A 32 -12.50 -15.29 1.05
N ALA A 33 -12.05 -14.16 0.51
CA ALA A 33 -12.87 -12.96 0.33
C ALA A 33 -14.00 -13.17 -0.70
N VAL A 34 -13.72 -13.87 -1.82
CA VAL A 34 -14.74 -14.28 -2.80
C VAL A 34 -15.79 -15.19 -2.17
N LYS A 35 -15.38 -16.16 -1.34
CA LYS A 35 -16.32 -17.02 -0.58
C LYS A 35 -17.17 -16.25 0.42
N LYS A 36 -16.64 -15.13 0.94
CA LYS A 36 -17.40 -14.15 1.73
C LYS A 36 -18.17 -13.15 0.85
N GLU A 37 -18.30 -13.40 -0.45
CA GLU A 37 -19.06 -12.60 -1.42
C GLU A 37 -18.53 -11.19 -1.66
N ALA A 38 -17.29 -10.90 -1.28
CA ALA A 38 -16.66 -9.64 -1.66
C ALA A 38 -16.52 -9.56 -3.19
N ARG A 39 -16.78 -8.39 -3.74
CA ARG A 39 -16.67 -8.10 -5.19
C ARG A 39 -15.55 -7.13 -5.53
N TRP A 40 -15.00 -6.46 -4.52
CA TRP A 40 -13.84 -5.58 -4.63
C TRP A 40 -12.82 -6.02 -3.60
N ILE A 41 -11.61 -6.34 -4.05
CA ILE A 41 -10.56 -6.88 -3.21
C ILE A 41 -9.29 -6.07 -3.41
N ALA A 42 -8.72 -5.56 -2.31
CA ALA A 42 -7.41 -4.92 -2.32
C ALA A 42 -6.34 -5.89 -1.81
N LEU A 43 -5.26 -6.02 -2.58
CA LEU A 43 -4.00 -6.63 -2.18
C LEU A 43 -3.05 -5.54 -1.63
N PRO A 44 -2.12 -5.90 -0.74
CA PRO A 44 -1.19 -4.94 -0.15
C PRO A 44 -0.24 -4.27 -1.15
N GLU A 45 0.42 -3.21 -0.70
CA GLU A 45 1.57 -2.62 -1.40
C GLU A 45 2.73 -3.61 -1.44
N PHE A 46 3.39 -3.81 -2.58
CA PHE A 46 4.43 -4.83 -2.71
C PHE A 46 3.94 -6.24 -2.36
N PHE A 47 2.72 -6.63 -2.76
CA PHE A 47 2.16 -7.92 -2.35
C PHE A 47 3.02 -9.12 -2.80
N THR A 48 3.91 -8.95 -3.77
CA THR A 48 4.85 -9.98 -4.22
C THR A 48 6.10 -10.09 -3.35
N THR A 49 6.47 -9.08 -2.55
CA THR A 49 7.77 -9.06 -1.86
C THR A 49 7.76 -8.51 -0.45
N GLY A 50 6.80 -7.65 -0.09
CA GLY A 50 6.95 -6.72 1.02
C GLY A 50 8.11 -5.75 0.80
N VAL A 51 8.49 -5.01 1.84
CA VAL A 51 9.67 -4.15 1.80
C VAL A 51 10.54 -4.34 3.03
N SER A 52 11.84 -4.42 2.79
CA SER A 52 12.91 -4.36 3.78
C SER A 52 14.20 -3.99 3.05
N TRP A 53 15.28 -3.69 3.77
CA TRP A 53 16.58 -3.62 3.09
C TRP A 53 17.14 -5.03 2.87
N ASN A 54 16.68 -5.70 1.81
CA ASN A 54 17.14 -7.03 1.41
C ASN A 54 17.32 -7.09 -0.12
N THR A 55 18.51 -7.48 -0.58
CA THR A 55 18.85 -7.50 -2.00
C THR A 55 18.03 -8.50 -2.81
N LYS A 56 17.46 -9.53 -2.17
CA LYS A 56 16.54 -10.48 -2.82
C LYS A 56 15.31 -9.81 -3.42
N ILE A 57 14.92 -8.63 -2.93
CA ILE A 57 13.80 -7.87 -3.49
C ILE A 57 14.07 -7.48 -4.95
N VAL A 58 15.34 -7.28 -5.35
CA VAL A 58 15.70 -6.98 -6.76
C VAL A 58 15.31 -8.11 -7.69
N GLU A 59 15.47 -9.36 -7.26
CA GLU A 59 15.13 -10.56 -8.04
C GLU A 59 13.62 -10.74 -8.22
N ALA A 60 12.83 -10.08 -7.38
CA ALA A 60 11.38 -10.15 -7.39
C ALA A 60 10.70 -8.96 -8.09
N ILE A 61 11.49 -8.05 -8.68
CA ILE A 61 10.98 -7.01 -9.58
C ILE A 61 10.40 -7.68 -10.84
N GLN A 62 9.20 -7.29 -11.24
CA GLN A 62 8.50 -7.90 -12.36
C GLN A 62 8.25 -6.88 -13.48
N ASN A 63 7.96 -7.36 -14.68
CA ASN A 63 7.48 -6.50 -15.77
C ASN A 63 5.99 -6.17 -15.58
N ILE A 64 5.51 -5.19 -16.35
CA ILE A 64 4.13 -4.71 -16.32
C ILE A 64 3.07 -5.81 -16.54
N ASP A 65 3.44 -6.86 -17.27
CA ASP A 65 2.65 -8.02 -17.66
C ASP A 65 3.23 -9.34 -17.11
N GLY A 66 4.07 -9.24 -16.06
CA GLY A 66 4.68 -10.38 -15.38
C GLY A 66 3.70 -11.22 -14.56
N THR A 67 4.23 -12.16 -13.79
CA THR A 67 3.46 -13.10 -12.96
C THR A 67 2.43 -12.42 -12.04
N ALA A 68 2.78 -11.27 -11.45
CA ALA A 68 1.89 -10.49 -10.59
C ALA A 68 0.65 -9.98 -11.34
N ALA A 69 0.87 -9.38 -12.51
CA ALA A 69 -0.18 -8.86 -13.38
C ALA A 69 -1.05 -10.01 -13.95
N ASN A 70 -0.42 -11.10 -14.40
CA ASN A 70 -1.12 -12.29 -14.87
C ASN A 70 -2.01 -12.90 -13.77
N PHE A 71 -1.50 -13.04 -12.55
CA PHE A 71 -2.30 -13.48 -11.41
C PHE A 71 -3.53 -12.58 -11.19
N MET A 72 -3.33 -11.26 -11.11
CA MET A 72 -4.44 -10.34 -10.87
C MET A 72 -5.48 -10.38 -12.00
N ARG A 73 -5.01 -10.42 -13.25
CA ARG A 73 -5.85 -10.56 -14.45
C ARG A 73 -6.69 -11.83 -14.39
N ASP A 74 -6.04 -12.98 -14.25
CA ASP A 74 -6.69 -14.29 -14.36
C ASP A 74 -7.63 -14.53 -13.18
N PHE A 75 -7.24 -14.11 -11.97
CA PHE A 75 -8.10 -14.21 -10.78
C PHE A 75 -9.33 -13.30 -10.89
N SER A 76 -9.13 -12.05 -11.33
CA SER A 76 -10.22 -11.09 -11.58
C SER A 76 -11.20 -11.63 -12.63
N ALA A 77 -10.70 -12.19 -13.74
CA ALA A 77 -11.53 -12.80 -14.79
C ALA A 77 -12.31 -14.01 -14.26
N LYS A 78 -11.63 -14.94 -13.58
CA LYS A 78 -12.25 -16.17 -13.10
C LYS A 78 -13.37 -15.92 -12.11
N HIS A 79 -13.21 -14.92 -11.23
CA HIS A 79 -14.15 -14.65 -10.14
C HIS A 79 -15.08 -13.46 -10.40
N GLN A 80 -14.93 -12.77 -11.53
CA GLN A 80 -15.73 -11.61 -11.92
C GLN A 80 -15.74 -10.52 -10.83
N ILE A 81 -14.54 -10.10 -10.42
CA ILE A 81 -14.33 -9.12 -9.35
C ILE A 81 -13.45 -7.96 -9.79
N VAL A 82 -13.52 -6.86 -9.02
CA VAL A 82 -12.49 -5.81 -9.00
C VAL A 82 -11.35 -6.26 -8.09
N LEU A 83 -10.13 -6.31 -8.61
CA LEU A 83 -8.93 -6.70 -7.88
C LEU A 83 -7.83 -5.67 -8.10
N GLY A 84 -7.33 -5.09 -7.01
CA GLY A 84 -6.23 -4.13 -7.03
C GLY A 84 -5.04 -4.61 -6.23
N GLY A 85 -3.81 -4.30 -6.65
CA GLY A 85 -2.61 -4.66 -5.91
C GLY A 85 -1.36 -3.97 -6.44
N SER A 86 -0.34 -3.83 -5.59
CA SER A 86 0.93 -3.20 -5.97
C SER A 86 2.12 -4.15 -5.99
N PHE A 87 3.02 -3.94 -6.94
CA PHE A 87 4.29 -4.65 -7.07
C PHE A 87 5.39 -3.73 -7.63
N LEU A 88 6.65 -4.14 -7.46
CA LEU A 88 7.77 -3.46 -8.11
C LEU A 88 7.76 -3.79 -9.60
N CYS A 89 7.46 -2.78 -10.43
CA CYS A 89 7.30 -2.89 -11.87
C CYS A 89 8.50 -2.28 -12.59
N ARG A 90 9.18 -3.07 -13.41
CA ARG A 90 10.19 -2.64 -14.38
C ARG A 90 9.50 -2.03 -15.60
N LEU A 91 9.95 -0.86 -16.02
CA LEU A 91 9.54 -0.20 -17.26
C LEU A 91 10.56 -0.44 -18.38
N SER A 92 10.15 -0.16 -19.62
CA SER A 92 10.98 -0.37 -20.82
C SER A 92 12.27 0.46 -20.85
N ASP A 93 12.30 1.60 -20.15
CA ASP A 93 13.49 2.45 -20.00
C ASP A 93 14.49 1.93 -18.94
N GLY A 94 14.17 0.80 -18.31
CA GLY A 94 14.94 0.15 -17.25
C GLY A 94 14.71 0.74 -15.85
N SER A 95 13.83 1.74 -15.72
CA SER A 95 13.41 2.26 -14.43
C SER A 95 12.44 1.29 -13.73
N VAL A 96 12.35 1.40 -12.40
CA VAL A 96 11.43 0.63 -11.58
C VAL A 96 10.48 1.59 -10.88
N ARG A 97 9.22 1.17 -10.75
CA ARG A 97 8.15 1.89 -10.04
C ARG A 97 7.48 0.96 -9.04
N ASN A 98 6.99 1.52 -7.94
CA ASN A 98 5.99 0.84 -7.12
C ASN A 98 4.63 1.10 -7.77
N ARG A 99 4.17 0.12 -8.56
CA ARG A 99 2.99 0.24 -9.40
C ARG A 99 1.82 -0.48 -8.78
N TYR A 100 0.70 0.21 -8.61
CA TYR A 100 -0.59 -0.35 -8.29
C TYR A 100 -1.41 -0.52 -9.57
N GLN A 101 -1.89 -1.73 -9.85
CA GLN A 101 -2.78 -2.00 -10.98
C GLN A 101 -4.17 -2.38 -10.48
N CYS A 102 -5.20 -2.09 -11.29
CA CYS A 102 -6.57 -2.48 -11.01
C CYS A 102 -7.16 -3.25 -12.19
N TYR A 103 -7.64 -4.46 -11.91
CA TYR A 103 -8.28 -5.34 -12.88
C TYR A 103 -9.77 -5.50 -12.58
N VAL A 104 -10.57 -5.52 -13.64
CA VAL A 104 -12.00 -5.80 -13.58
C VAL A 104 -12.35 -6.87 -14.60
N ASN A 105 -12.86 -8.00 -14.13
CA ASN A 105 -13.24 -9.15 -14.93
C ASN A 105 -12.14 -9.55 -15.95
N GLY A 106 -10.86 -9.40 -15.56
CA GLY A 106 -9.71 -9.71 -16.40
C GLY A 106 -9.18 -8.57 -17.26
N SER A 107 -9.82 -7.40 -17.27
CA SER A 107 -9.34 -6.23 -17.99
C SER A 107 -8.60 -5.28 -17.06
N LEU A 108 -7.38 -4.87 -17.43
CA LEU A 108 -6.68 -3.78 -16.74
C LEU A 108 -7.40 -2.46 -17.03
N ILE A 109 -7.99 -1.84 -16.02
CA ILE A 109 -8.75 -0.58 -16.17
C ILE A 109 -7.94 0.66 -15.82
N GLY A 110 -6.81 0.48 -15.12
CA GLY A 110 -5.92 1.57 -14.79
C GLY A 110 -4.78 1.15 -13.87
N GLN A 111 -3.82 2.06 -13.72
CA GLN A 111 -2.61 1.86 -12.93
C GLN A 111 -2.12 3.19 -12.37
N HIS A 112 -1.42 3.12 -11.24
CA HIS A 112 -0.84 4.26 -10.56
C HIS A 112 0.56 3.91 -10.06
N ASP A 113 1.54 4.78 -10.30
CA ASP A 113 2.87 4.66 -9.72
C ASP A 113 2.98 5.55 -8.47
N LYS A 114 3.38 4.95 -7.33
CA LYS A 114 3.55 5.69 -6.07
C LYS A 114 4.47 6.90 -6.27
N ASP A 115 3.97 8.06 -5.89
CA ASP A 115 4.60 9.37 -6.09
C ASP A 115 6.07 9.47 -5.61
N LEU A 116 6.39 9.06 -4.37
CA LEU A 116 7.75 9.07 -3.82
C LEU A 116 8.02 7.83 -2.95
N PRO A 117 9.20 7.20 -3.11
CA PRO A 117 9.62 6.11 -2.24
C PRO A 117 9.87 6.56 -0.80
N THR A 118 9.40 5.77 0.16
CA THR A 118 9.59 5.91 1.60
C THR A 118 10.81 5.14 2.08
N MET A 119 11.82 5.86 2.61
CA MET A 119 12.90 5.22 3.36
C MET A 119 13.58 4.08 2.56
N TRP A 120 13.55 2.83 3.03
CA TRP A 120 14.13 1.64 2.37
C TRP A 120 13.64 1.42 0.94
N GLU A 121 12.45 1.90 0.61
CA GLU A 121 11.89 1.82 -0.73
C GLU A 121 12.79 2.47 -1.78
N ASN A 122 13.55 3.52 -1.41
CA ASN A 122 14.46 4.24 -2.32
C ASN A 122 15.58 3.36 -2.89
N TYR A 123 15.81 2.16 -2.37
CA TYR A 123 16.80 1.22 -2.88
C TYR A 123 16.30 0.46 -4.11
N PHE A 124 14.99 0.34 -4.30
CA PHE A 124 14.42 -0.60 -5.27
C PHE A 124 13.69 0.07 -6.42
N TYR A 125 13.28 1.34 -6.29
CA TYR A 125 12.54 2.04 -7.33
C TYR A 125 12.61 3.58 -7.19
N GLU A 126 12.09 4.28 -8.20
CA GLU A 126 12.00 5.75 -8.21
C GLU A 126 10.54 6.22 -8.21
N GLY A 127 10.31 7.48 -7.84
CA GLY A 127 8.97 8.06 -7.78
C GLY A 127 8.23 8.01 -9.12
N GLY A 128 6.91 7.95 -9.04
CA GLY A 128 6.00 8.03 -10.18
C GLY A 128 6.09 9.38 -10.92
N ASP A 129 5.46 9.42 -12.09
CA ASP A 129 5.35 10.64 -12.89
C ASP A 129 4.54 11.71 -12.12
N PRO A 130 5.02 12.96 -12.00
CA PRO A 130 4.24 14.05 -11.42
C PRO A 130 2.87 14.30 -12.10
N ALA A 131 2.71 13.89 -13.36
CA ALA A 131 1.45 13.96 -14.10
C ALA A 131 0.50 12.78 -13.82
N ASP A 132 0.94 11.75 -13.08
CA ASP A 132 0.07 10.66 -12.66
C ASP A 132 -1.08 11.20 -11.78
N SER A 133 -2.31 10.97 -12.23
CA SER A 133 -3.54 11.46 -11.61
C SER A 133 -3.97 10.64 -10.38
N GLY A 134 -3.34 9.49 -10.12
CA GLY A 134 -3.77 8.55 -9.08
C GLY A 134 -5.07 7.81 -9.41
N MET A 135 -5.57 7.92 -10.64
CA MET A 135 -6.79 7.24 -11.07
C MET A 135 -6.49 5.81 -11.54
N LEU A 136 -7.28 4.86 -11.07
CA LEU A 136 -7.26 3.45 -11.49
C LEU A 136 -8.35 3.12 -12.52
N GLY A 137 -9.03 4.14 -13.07
CA GLY A 137 -10.10 3.99 -14.05
C GLY A 137 -11.50 4.07 -13.43
N THR A 138 -12.50 3.65 -14.22
CA THR A 138 -13.92 3.72 -13.86
C THR A 138 -14.58 2.37 -14.13
N TYR A 139 -15.43 1.90 -13.20
CA TYR A 139 -16.23 0.70 -13.37
C TYR A 139 -17.60 0.86 -12.69
N ASP A 140 -18.69 0.43 -13.35
CA ASP A 140 -20.08 0.58 -12.85
C ASP A 140 -20.36 2.02 -12.36
N ASN A 141 -19.98 3.02 -13.17
CA ASN A 141 -20.05 4.46 -12.86
C ASN A 141 -19.31 4.90 -11.57
N THR A 142 -18.39 4.09 -11.06
CA THR A 142 -17.56 4.39 -9.89
C THR A 142 -16.14 4.71 -10.32
N ARG A 143 -15.66 5.91 -10.00
CA ARG A 143 -14.26 6.32 -10.25
C ARG A 143 -13.35 5.80 -9.16
N ILE A 144 -12.31 5.08 -9.53
CA ILE A 144 -11.42 4.38 -8.60
C ILE A 144 -10.10 5.15 -8.49
N GLY A 145 -9.68 5.45 -7.27
CA GLY A 145 -8.38 6.03 -6.97
C GLY A 145 -7.41 5.04 -6.34
N ALA A 146 -6.12 5.32 -6.46
CA ALA A 146 -5.05 4.63 -5.74
C ALA A 146 -4.42 5.55 -4.69
N ALA A 147 -4.08 4.97 -3.54
CA ALA A 147 -3.09 5.54 -2.62
C ALA A 147 -2.26 4.41 -2.02
N VAL A 148 -0.94 4.57 -2.03
CA VAL A 148 0.00 3.53 -1.64
C VAL A 148 0.84 3.98 -0.45
N CYS A 149 0.63 3.35 0.71
CA CYS A 149 1.38 3.57 1.94
C CYS A 149 1.43 5.03 2.38
N TRP A 150 2.62 5.64 2.45
CA TRP A 150 2.78 7.02 2.92
C TRP A 150 2.10 8.07 2.03
N GLU A 151 1.55 7.71 0.87
CA GLU A 151 0.61 8.58 0.16
C GLU A 151 -0.62 8.95 0.99
N PHE A 152 -1.10 8.04 1.85
CA PHE A 152 -2.17 8.33 2.81
C PHE A 152 -1.79 9.42 3.83
N MET A 153 -0.52 9.79 3.91
CA MET A 153 -0.04 10.84 4.82
C MET A 153 0.29 12.15 4.11
N ARG A 154 0.05 12.26 2.80
CA ARG A 154 0.51 13.41 2.00
C ARG A 154 -0.66 14.25 1.53
N THR A 155 -0.52 15.56 1.69
CA THR A 155 -1.54 16.49 1.21
C THR A 155 -1.64 16.51 -0.31
N MET A 156 -0.57 16.19 -1.03
CA MET A 156 -0.61 16.11 -2.50
C MET A 156 -1.53 15.00 -2.98
N THR A 157 -1.51 13.83 -2.33
CA THR A 157 -2.45 12.73 -2.64
C THR A 157 -3.88 13.15 -2.36
N ALA A 158 -4.13 13.77 -1.20
CA ALA A 158 -5.46 14.29 -0.88
C ALA A 158 -5.96 15.33 -1.91
N ARG A 159 -5.10 16.25 -2.35
CA ARG A 159 -5.44 17.26 -3.38
C ARG A 159 -5.72 16.62 -4.74
N ARG A 160 -4.88 15.65 -5.12
CA ARG A 160 -4.97 14.94 -6.40
C ARG A 160 -6.27 14.14 -6.52
N LEU A 161 -6.71 13.47 -5.46
CA LEU A 161 -7.85 12.57 -5.49
C LEU A 161 -9.19 13.23 -5.11
N ARG A 162 -9.18 14.30 -4.30
CA ARG A 162 -10.42 14.96 -3.85
C ARG A 162 -11.26 15.41 -5.04
N LYS A 163 -12.56 15.06 -5.01
CA LYS A 163 -13.55 15.25 -6.09
C LYS A 163 -13.29 14.45 -7.38
N GLN A 164 -12.17 13.73 -7.49
CA GLN A 164 -11.83 12.92 -8.67
C GLN A 164 -12.27 11.46 -8.55
N VAL A 165 -12.38 10.95 -7.32
CA VAL A 165 -12.63 9.53 -7.04
C VAL A 165 -13.88 9.32 -6.22
N ASP A 166 -14.42 8.11 -6.29
CA ASP A 166 -15.60 7.65 -5.56
C ASP A 166 -15.26 6.56 -4.53
N VAL A 167 -14.10 5.92 -4.68
CA VAL A 167 -13.50 4.94 -3.76
C VAL A 167 -11.99 4.94 -3.97
N ILE A 168 -11.25 4.69 -2.89
CA ILE A 168 -9.79 4.52 -2.94
C ILE A 168 -9.47 3.06 -2.65
N MET A 169 -8.69 2.44 -3.52
CA MET A 169 -8.07 1.13 -3.29
C MET A 169 -6.59 1.33 -3.06
N GLY A 170 -6.04 0.64 -2.05
CA GLY A 170 -4.66 0.84 -1.70
C GLY A 170 -4.16 -0.14 -0.66
N GLY A 171 -2.94 0.08 -0.23
CA GLY A 171 -2.37 -0.69 0.86
C GLY A 171 -1.04 -0.13 1.33
N SER A 172 -0.56 -0.68 2.44
CA SER A 172 0.69 -0.25 3.08
C SER A 172 1.55 -1.43 3.49
N CYS A 173 2.85 -1.32 3.24
CA CYS A 173 3.87 -2.13 3.90
C CYS A 173 4.54 -1.29 5.02
N TRP A 174 3.79 -0.99 6.09
CA TRP A 174 4.26 -0.13 7.19
C TRP A 174 4.94 -0.97 8.27
N TRP A 175 6.15 -0.58 8.69
CA TRP A 175 6.93 -1.32 9.69
C TRP A 175 7.03 -0.58 11.04
N SER A 176 7.27 -1.35 12.08
CA SER A 176 7.39 -0.90 13.47
C SER A 176 8.67 -0.07 13.71
N ILE A 177 8.69 0.65 14.82
CA ILE A 177 9.95 1.06 15.46
C ILE A 177 10.75 -0.22 15.79
N PRO A 178 12.09 -0.22 15.61
CA PRO A 178 12.87 -1.43 15.79
C PRO A 178 12.71 -2.01 17.21
N THR A 179 12.45 -3.30 17.32
CA THR A 179 12.32 -4.01 18.60
C THR A 179 13.65 -4.22 19.31
N ASN A 180 14.75 -4.12 18.57
CA ASN A 180 16.12 -4.17 19.07
C ASN A 180 16.70 -2.77 19.41
N PHE A 181 15.88 -1.72 19.45
CA PHE A 181 16.26 -0.42 20.03
C PHE A 181 16.13 -0.42 21.55
N PRO A 182 16.72 0.56 22.26
CA PRO A 182 16.49 0.71 23.70
C PRO A 182 15.00 0.65 24.04
N VAL A 183 14.63 -0.28 24.93
CA VAL A 183 13.22 -0.65 25.21
C VAL A 183 12.35 0.56 25.56
N PHE A 184 12.90 1.54 26.28
CA PHE A 184 12.18 2.75 26.65
C PHE A 184 11.80 3.61 25.43
N LEU A 185 12.66 3.69 24.40
CA LEU A 185 12.39 4.43 23.16
C LEU A 185 11.34 3.71 22.32
N GLN A 186 11.45 2.37 22.24
CA GLN A 186 10.45 1.57 21.53
C GLN A 186 9.07 1.77 22.17
N LYS A 187 8.96 1.66 23.51
CA LYS A 187 7.68 1.85 24.22
C LYS A 187 7.13 3.26 24.07
N LEU A 188 8.00 4.27 23.92
CA LEU A 188 7.59 5.65 23.74
C LEU A 188 7.05 5.93 22.33
N TRP A 189 7.67 5.38 21.29
CA TRP A 189 7.39 5.75 19.90
C TRP A 189 6.47 4.78 19.17
N GLU A 190 6.55 3.49 19.46
CA GLU A 190 5.79 2.47 18.75
C GLU A 190 4.27 2.66 18.82
N PRO A 191 3.66 2.99 19.98
CA PRO A 191 2.22 3.22 20.03
C PRO A 191 1.77 4.39 19.13
N ALA A 192 2.63 5.40 18.96
CA ALA A 192 2.34 6.51 18.06
C ALA A 192 2.51 6.10 16.58
N ASN A 193 3.50 5.28 16.25
CA ASN A 193 3.72 4.75 14.91
C ASN A 193 2.54 3.88 14.45
N ASN A 194 2.16 2.90 15.27
CA ASN A 194 1.03 2.01 15.01
C ASN A 194 -0.26 2.81 14.79
N ARG A 195 -0.60 3.73 15.71
CA ARG A 195 -1.77 4.61 15.55
C ARG A 195 -1.69 5.45 14.28
N CYS A 196 -0.50 5.93 13.90
CA CYS A 196 -0.32 6.74 12.71
C CYS A 196 -0.64 5.96 11.43
N SER A 197 -0.25 4.67 11.37
CA SER A 197 -0.49 3.82 10.20
C SER A 197 -1.99 3.67 9.88
N LEU A 198 -2.84 3.53 10.89
CA LEU A 198 -4.30 3.45 10.72
C LEU A 198 -4.93 4.83 10.54
N ALA A 199 -4.51 5.82 11.33
CA ALA A 199 -5.12 7.14 11.32
C ALA A 199 -4.79 7.95 10.05
N ALA A 200 -3.70 7.65 9.36
CA ALA A 200 -3.42 8.20 8.02
C ALA A 200 -4.50 7.82 6.99
N ILE A 201 -5.02 6.59 7.07
CA ILE A 201 -6.08 6.09 6.20
C ILE A 201 -7.38 6.84 6.51
N GLN A 202 -7.71 7.01 7.80
CA GLN A 202 -8.89 7.75 8.25
C GLN A 202 -8.86 9.22 7.83
N ASP A 203 -7.70 9.89 7.97
CA ASP A 203 -7.53 11.28 7.54
C ASP A 203 -7.71 11.42 6.03
N SER A 204 -7.11 10.51 5.25
CA SER A 204 -7.25 10.53 3.80
C SER A 204 -8.71 10.34 3.37
N ALA A 205 -9.42 9.41 3.99
CA ALA A 205 -10.84 9.18 3.72
C ALA A 205 -11.66 10.46 3.91
N ARG A 206 -11.48 11.14 5.06
CA ARG A 206 -12.18 12.39 5.41
C ARG A 206 -11.85 13.56 4.49
N LEU A 207 -10.56 13.75 4.20
CA LEU A 207 -10.08 14.88 3.39
C LEU A 207 -10.43 14.73 1.91
N ILE A 208 -10.43 13.51 1.39
CA ILE A 208 -10.82 13.22 0.00
C ILE A 208 -12.34 13.12 -0.11
N GLY A 209 -13.01 12.68 0.95
CA GLY A 209 -14.44 12.41 0.99
C GLY A 209 -14.80 11.09 0.30
N ALA A 210 -13.94 10.08 0.35
CA ALA A 210 -14.17 8.79 -0.32
C ALA A 210 -13.84 7.62 0.63
N PRO A 211 -14.60 6.50 0.57
CA PRO A 211 -14.26 5.30 1.32
C PRO A 211 -12.94 4.70 0.84
N VAL A 212 -12.24 4.00 1.73
CA VAL A 212 -10.93 3.39 1.49
C VAL A 212 -10.96 1.90 1.78
N ILE A 213 -10.48 1.11 0.82
CA ILE A 213 -10.21 -0.32 0.95
C ILE A 213 -8.69 -0.47 1.08
N HIS A 214 -8.20 -0.65 2.30
CA HIS A 214 -6.78 -0.63 2.64
C HIS A 214 -6.26 -2.01 3.03
N ALA A 215 -5.39 -2.58 2.20
CA ALA A 215 -4.70 -3.84 2.48
C ALA A 215 -3.35 -3.61 3.18
N ALA A 216 -2.84 -4.60 3.88
CA ALA A 216 -1.61 -4.43 4.68
C ALA A 216 -0.75 -5.69 4.79
N HIS A 217 0.45 -5.51 5.35
CA HIS A 217 1.36 -6.58 5.71
C HIS A 217 1.36 -6.81 7.22
N CYS A 218 1.55 -8.05 7.64
CA CYS A 218 1.82 -8.43 9.03
C CYS A 218 3.03 -9.38 9.11
N GLY A 219 3.45 -9.68 10.34
CA GLY A 219 4.55 -10.62 10.60
C GLY A 219 5.88 -9.92 10.84
N GLU A 220 6.86 -10.72 11.27
CA GLU A 220 8.18 -10.24 11.65
C GLU A 220 9.05 -9.91 10.43
N ILE A 221 9.98 -8.99 10.64
CA ILE A 221 10.93 -8.54 9.63
C ILE A 221 12.29 -8.32 10.28
N GLU A 222 13.30 -8.97 9.71
CA GLU A 222 14.70 -8.73 10.02
C GLU A 222 15.47 -8.46 8.73
N CYS A 223 16.27 -7.39 8.74
CA CYS A 223 17.16 -7.07 7.64
C CYS A 223 18.35 -6.26 8.16
N PRO A 224 19.47 -6.18 7.43
CA PRO A 224 20.53 -5.27 7.83
C PRO A 224 20.06 -3.80 7.74
N MET A 225 20.61 -2.93 8.58
CA MET A 225 20.31 -1.52 8.55
C MET A 225 21.21 -0.84 7.51
N PRO A 226 20.65 -0.22 6.45
CA PRO A 226 21.48 0.38 5.42
C PRO A 226 22.42 1.46 5.97
N GLY A 227 23.72 1.26 5.75
CA GLY A 227 24.77 2.19 6.16
C GLY A 227 25.21 2.08 7.63
N LEU A 228 24.68 1.13 8.41
CA LEU A 228 25.06 0.91 9.80
C LEU A 228 25.40 -0.57 10.05
N PRO A 229 26.38 -0.89 10.91
CA PRO A 229 26.79 -2.27 11.19
C PRO A 229 25.85 -2.97 12.19
N ILE A 230 24.54 -2.82 12.01
CA ILE A 230 23.50 -3.41 12.87
C ILE A 230 22.36 -3.95 12.00
N ASN A 231 21.57 -4.88 12.55
CA ASN A 231 20.32 -5.30 11.93
C ASN A 231 19.15 -4.46 12.44
N TYR A 232 18.16 -4.23 11.58
CA TYR A 232 16.81 -3.91 11.98
C TYR A 232 16.07 -5.20 12.35
N ARG A 233 15.39 -5.21 13.50
CA ARG A 233 14.40 -6.23 13.87
C ARG A 233 13.09 -5.52 14.21
N GLY A 234 11.98 -6.04 13.72
CA GLY A 234 10.67 -5.46 13.95
C GLY A 234 9.56 -6.31 13.36
N PHE A 235 8.42 -5.68 13.08
CA PHE A 235 7.28 -6.33 12.45
C PHE A 235 6.55 -5.33 11.54
N PHE A 236 5.69 -5.84 10.66
CA PHE A 236 4.75 -5.01 9.92
C PHE A 236 3.51 -4.73 10.78
N GLU A 237 3.06 -3.47 10.75
CA GLU A 237 2.01 -2.92 11.63
C GLU A 237 0.62 -3.50 11.38
N GLY A 238 0.42 -4.29 10.32
CA GLY A 238 -0.89 -4.77 9.93
C GLY A 238 -1.79 -3.60 9.57
N ASN A 239 -2.97 -3.56 10.17
CA ASN A 239 -3.98 -2.52 9.97
C ASN A 239 -4.58 -2.57 8.56
N ALA A 240 -4.82 -3.78 8.03
CA ALA A 240 -5.76 -3.93 6.94
C ALA A 240 -7.14 -3.45 7.43
N ALA A 241 -7.77 -2.55 6.67
CA ALA A 241 -8.95 -1.83 7.12
C ALA A 241 -9.88 -1.46 5.98
N ILE A 242 -11.17 -1.37 6.30
CA ILE A 242 -12.19 -0.76 5.43
C ILE A 242 -12.72 0.46 6.17
N VAL A 243 -12.60 1.62 5.56
CA VAL A 243 -12.93 2.92 6.16
C VAL A 243 -13.95 3.61 5.28
N ASP A 244 -15.02 4.15 5.86
CA ASP A 244 -15.99 4.94 5.11
C ASP A 244 -15.46 6.36 4.80
N ALA A 245 -16.19 7.12 3.98
CA ALA A 245 -15.79 8.48 3.60
C ALA A 245 -15.73 9.48 4.78
N SER A 246 -16.32 9.16 5.93
CA SER A 246 -16.23 9.97 7.16
C SER A 246 -15.02 9.61 8.01
N GLY A 247 -14.20 8.64 7.59
CA GLY A 247 -13.05 8.15 8.35
C GLY A 247 -13.42 7.12 9.42
N LYS A 248 -14.67 6.66 9.48
CA LYS A 248 -15.07 5.60 10.41
C LYS A 248 -14.57 4.25 9.89
N ILE A 249 -13.88 3.52 10.75
CA ILE A 249 -13.46 2.15 10.48
C ILE A 249 -14.69 1.23 10.58
N LEU A 250 -14.96 0.51 9.50
CA LEU A 250 -16.07 -0.46 9.42
C LEU A 250 -15.60 -1.88 9.72
N ALA A 251 -14.37 -2.22 9.33
CA ALA A 251 -13.70 -3.46 9.65
C ALA A 251 -12.18 -3.24 9.67
N HIS A 252 -11.46 -3.99 10.50
CA HIS A 252 -10.03 -3.83 10.72
C HIS A 252 -9.40 -5.13 11.25
N LEU A 253 -8.14 -5.36 10.88
CA LEU A 253 -7.28 -6.43 11.42
C LEU A 253 -6.00 -5.77 11.94
N SER A 254 -5.66 -6.03 13.20
CA SER A 254 -4.41 -5.62 13.82
C SER A 254 -3.24 -6.54 13.42
N ALA A 255 -2.00 -6.10 13.66
CA ALA A 255 -0.82 -6.95 13.47
C ALA A 255 -0.88 -8.26 14.28
N SER A 256 -1.38 -8.19 15.52
CA SER A 256 -1.49 -9.34 16.45
C SER A 256 -2.46 -10.43 15.99
N GLU A 257 -3.41 -10.10 15.12
CA GLU A 257 -4.35 -11.06 14.55
C GLU A 257 -3.75 -11.84 13.37
N GLY A 258 -2.57 -11.44 12.89
CA GLY A 258 -1.82 -12.18 11.88
C GLY A 258 -2.44 -12.12 10.49
N GLU A 259 -2.19 -13.14 9.68
CA GLU A 259 -2.62 -13.19 8.30
C GLU A 259 -4.14 -13.39 8.17
N GLY A 260 -4.80 -12.62 7.31
CA GLY A 260 -6.24 -12.73 7.17
C GLY A 260 -6.87 -11.77 6.16
N ILE A 261 -8.19 -11.67 6.24
CA ILE A 261 -8.98 -10.74 5.44
C ILE A 261 -9.96 -9.99 6.34
N VAL A 262 -10.24 -8.74 6.00
CA VAL A 262 -11.38 -7.99 6.55
C VAL A 262 -12.40 -7.77 5.45
N CYS A 263 -13.68 -7.84 5.79
CA CYS A 263 -14.78 -7.57 4.87
C CYS A 263 -15.79 -6.62 5.52
N ALA A 264 -16.38 -5.74 4.71
CA ALA A 264 -17.48 -4.88 5.11
C ALA A 264 -18.31 -4.50 3.89
N GLU A 265 -19.52 -4.03 4.12
CA GLU A 265 -20.32 -3.35 3.10
C GLU A 265 -20.03 -1.85 3.13
N ILE A 266 -19.82 -1.28 1.95
CA ILE A 266 -19.63 0.16 1.78
C ILE A 266 -20.56 0.71 0.71
N SER A 267 -20.88 2.00 0.86
CA SER A 267 -21.49 2.77 -0.20
C SER A 267 -20.40 3.32 -1.09
N LEU A 268 -20.30 2.84 -2.33
CA LEU A 268 -19.43 3.44 -3.33
C LEU A 268 -19.94 4.85 -3.66
N GLY A 269 -19.03 5.82 -3.80
CA GLY A 269 -19.38 7.20 -4.10
C GLY A 269 -18.81 8.19 -3.09
N ALA A 270 -18.20 9.25 -3.61
CA ALA A 270 -17.72 10.33 -2.77
C ALA A 270 -18.86 11.04 -2.00
N GLN A 271 -18.47 11.64 -0.89
CA GLN A 271 -19.25 12.52 -0.05
C GLN A 271 -18.63 13.91 -0.07
N ALA A 272 -19.48 14.93 0.01
CA ALA A 272 -18.99 16.30 0.17
C ALA A 272 -18.27 16.41 1.52
N THR A 273 -17.04 16.92 1.48
CA THR A 273 -16.24 17.20 2.69
C THR A 273 -16.01 18.70 2.82
N THR A 274 -16.20 19.23 4.02
CA THR A 274 -15.91 20.61 4.41
C THR A 274 -14.50 20.76 4.99
N GLU A 275 -13.80 19.65 5.25
CA GLU A 275 -12.45 19.71 5.81
C GLU A 275 -11.47 20.32 4.81
N GLU A 276 -10.62 21.23 5.28
CA GLU A 276 -9.58 21.84 4.47
C GLU A 276 -8.33 20.97 4.43
N ILE A 277 -7.74 20.80 3.25
CA ILE A 277 -6.45 20.13 3.12
C ILE A 277 -5.36 21.14 3.53
N PRO A 278 -4.57 20.87 4.59
CA PRO A 278 -3.66 21.86 5.14
C PRO A 278 -2.54 22.24 4.15
N PRO A 279 -2.02 23.48 4.17
CA PRO A 279 -1.00 23.98 3.26
C PRO A 279 0.43 23.52 3.63
N ARG A 280 0.60 22.24 3.98
CA ARG A 280 1.90 21.62 4.33
C ARG A 280 2.06 20.31 3.58
N PHE A 281 3.25 19.72 3.56
CA PHE A 281 3.46 18.46 2.84
C PHE A 281 2.80 17.25 3.53
N TRP A 282 3.03 17.11 4.85
CA TRP A 282 2.56 15.96 5.63
C TRP A 282 1.25 16.26 6.37
N LEU A 283 0.32 15.30 6.35
CA LEU A 283 -0.93 15.36 7.12
C LEU A 283 -0.69 15.18 8.61
N ARG A 284 0.27 14.32 8.98
CA ARG A 284 0.65 14.03 10.37
C ARG A 284 2.11 14.38 10.61
N SER A 285 2.41 14.79 11.86
CA SER A 285 3.80 14.93 12.29
C SER A 285 4.44 13.54 12.33
N ARG A 286 5.66 13.44 11.80
CA ARG A 286 6.43 12.19 11.74
C ARG A 286 7.39 12.04 12.92
N GLY A 287 7.66 13.12 13.67
CA GLY A 287 8.73 13.19 14.65
C GLY A 287 10.13 13.20 14.03
N PHE A 288 11.15 13.34 14.87
CA PHE A 288 12.54 13.51 14.44
C PHE A 288 13.10 12.27 13.71
N LEU A 289 12.96 11.07 14.28
CA LEU A 289 13.59 9.87 13.73
C LEU A 289 13.06 9.48 12.34
N PRO A 290 11.73 9.36 12.10
CA PRO A 290 11.23 9.10 10.76
C PRO A 290 11.56 10.23 9.76
N ALA A 291 11.67 11.48 10.22
CA ALA A 291 12.12 12.58 9.37
C ALA A 291 13.59 12.42 8.96
N PHE A 292 14.49 12.10 9.90
CA PHE A 292 15.88 11.80 9.61
C PHE A 292 16.02 10.60 8.66
N ALA A 293 15.35 9.49 8.98
CA ALA A 293 15.39 8.27 8.18
C ALA A 293 14.90 8.48 6.74
N TRP A 294 13.84 9.28 6.56
CA TRP A 294 13.34 9.68 5.24
C TRP A 294 14.42 10.36 4.36
N HIS A 295 15.24 11.25 4.93
CA HIS A 295 16.30 11.92 4.18
C HIS A 295 17.55 11.05 4.01
N HIS A 296 18.02 10.44 5.10
CA HIS A 296 19.23 9.62 5.12
C HIS A 296 19.11 8.41 4.17
N GLN A 297 18.04 7.62 4.31
CA GLN A 297 17.86 6.42 3.51
C GLN A 297 17.51 6.73 2.06
N ARG A 298 16.85 7.86 1.78
CA ARG A 298 16.67 8.36 0.41
C ARG A 298 17.99 8.64 -0.28
N TRP A 299 18.94 9.29 0.42
CA TRP A 299 20.24 9.60 -0.14
C TRP A 299 21.05 8.34 -0.46
N LEU A 300 21.17 7.42 0.51
CA LEU A 300 21.87 6.15 0.30
C LEU A 300 21.19 5.27 -0.75
N GLY A 301 19.85 5.12 -0.64
CA GLY A 301 19.05 4.26 -1.48
C GLY A 301 19.14 4.63 -2.96
N ARG A 302 19.01 5.92 -3.29
CA ARG A 302 19.11 6.38 -4.68
C ARG A 302 20.46 6.09 -5.31
N ARG A 303 21.56 6.18 -4.53
CA ARG A 303 22.91 5.84 -5.03
C ARG A 303 23.03 4.34 -5.26
N TRP A 304 22.48 3.53 -4.37
CA TRP A 304 22.50 2.08 -4.49
C TRP A 304 21.63 1.61 -5.66
N TYR A 305 20.40 2.11 -5.79
CA TYR A 305 19.46 1.82 -6.89
C TYR A 305 20.10 2.04 -8.26
N LYS A 306 20.73 3.21 -8.47
CA LYS A 306 21.39 3.54 -9.75
C LYS A 306 22.50 2.57 -10.13
N ARG A 307 23.15 1.94 -9.15
CA ARG A 307 24.27 0.99 -9.38
C ARG A 307 23.81 -0.46 -9.50
N ASN A 308 22.69 -0.81 -8.88
CA ASN A 308 22.33 -2.20 -8.63
C ASN A 308 20.98 -2.63 -9.20
N VAL A 309 20.12 -1.68 -9.61
CA VAL A 309 18.76 -1.98 -10.07
C VAL A 309 18.48 -1.34 -11.42
N PHE A 310 18.75 -0.04 -11.56
CA PHE A 310 18.46 0.67 -12.80
C PHE A 310 19.18 0.04 -14.00
N ARG A 311 18.43 -0.31 -15.05
CA ARG A 311 18.94 -0.94 -16.30
C ARG A 311 19.72 -2.24 -16.13
N LYS A 312 19.51 -2.99 -15.04
CA LYS A 312 20.03 -4.36 -14.86
C LYS A 312 18.95 -5.41 -15.08
#